data_AF-A0A2T2SL78-F1
#
_entry.id   AF-A0A2T2SL78-F1
#
_cell.length_a   1.000
_cell.length_b   1.000
_cell.length_c   1.000
_cell.angle_alpha   90.00
_cell.angle_beta   90.00
_cell.angle_gamma   90.00
#
_symmetry.space_group_name_H-M   'P 1'
#
loop_
_entity.id
_entity.type
_entity.pdbx_description
1 polymer ?
#
loop_
_entity_poly.entity_id
_entity_poly.type
_entity_poly.pdbx_seq_one_letter_code
_entity_poly.pdbx_strand_id
1 'polypeptide(L)'
;MSEQPSLFEQLQNLATEQKNPHSTHIDMASVEEILRVINTEDHKVPIAVRRELPYVAEAVKIVVEAFQNGGRLFYVGAGTSGRLG
;
A
#
# COMPACT_ATOMS: atom_id res chain seq x y z
N MET A 1 -12.16 -18.59 -28.43
CA MET A 1 -11.62 -17.34 -27.86
C MET A 1 -12.21 -17.22 -26.48
N SER A 2 -11.42 -17.33 -25.42
CA SER A 2 -11.93 -17.15 -24.04
C SER A 2 -12.31 -15.68 -23.85
N GLU A 3 -13.54 -15.42 -23.41
CA GLU A 3 -13.95 -14.08 -22.99
C GLU A 3 -13.05 -13.66 -21.83
N GLN A 4 -12.36 -12.53 -21.99
CA GLN A 4 -11.60 -11.94 -20.90
C GLN A 4 -12.58 -11.22 -19.96
N PRO A 5 -12.38 -11.32 -18.63
CA PRO A 5 -13.18 -10.57 -17.69
C PRO A 5 -13.03 -9.07 -17.96
N SER A 6 -14.13 -8.34 -17.79
CA SER A 6 -14.16 -6.89 -17.92
C SER A 6 -13.16 -6.24 -16.96
N LEU A 7 -12.71 -5.02 -17.29
CA LEU A 7 -11.82 -4.25 -16.41
C LEU A 7 -12.40 -4.11 -15.01
N PHE A 8 -13.72 -3.93 -14.89
CA PHE A 8 -14.40 -3.83 -13.61
C PHE A 8 -14.21 -5.10 -12.76
N GLU A 9 -14.43 -6.29 -13.35
CA GLU A 9 -14.24 -7.57 -12.66
C GLU A 9 -12.77 -7.82 -12.28
N GLN A 10 -11.82 -7.34 -13.08
CA GLN A 10 -10.40 -7.43 -12.75
C GLN A 10 -10.06 -6.57 -11.52
N LEU A 11 -10.57 -5.34 -11.47
CA LEU A 11 -10.33 -4.41 -10.36
C LEU A 11 -10.97 -4.89 -9.05
N GLN A 12 -12.17 -5.47 -9.11
CA GLN A 12 -12.86 -5.99 -7.91
C GLN A 12 -12.05 -7.02 -7.12
N ASN A 13 -11.12 -7.73 -7.78
CA ASN A 13 -10.28 -8.73 -7.13
C ASN A 13 -9.00 -8.14 -6.49
N LEU A 14 -8.68 -6.86 -6.74
CA LEU A 14 -7.53 -6.20 -6.14
C LEU A 14 -7.83 -5.81 -4.69
N ALA A 15 -6.96 -6.20 -3.76
CA ALA A 15 -7.13 -5.88 -2.34
C ALA A 15 -7.28 -4.36 -2.07
N THR A 16 -6.63 -3.52 -2.87
CA THR A 16 -6.68 -2.05 -2.75
C THR A 16 -8.03 -1.45 -3.15
N GLU A 17 -8.81 -2.15 -3.97
CA GLU A 17 -10.12 -1.71 -4.45
C GLU A 17 -11.28 -2.34 -3.66
N GLN A 18 -10.97 -3.22 -2.70
CA GLN A 18 -11.98 -3.85 -1.84
C GLN A 18 -12.47 -2.88 -0.76
N LYS A 19 -13.75 -3.02 -0.41
CA LYS A 19 -14.34 -2.27 0.71
C LYS A 19 -13.85 -2.85 2.03
N ASN A 20 -13.46 -1.98 2.96
CA ASN A 20 -13.19 -2.39 4.34
C ASN A 20 -14.53 -2.60 5.08
N PRO A 21 -14.84 -3.80 5.60
CA PRO A 21 -16.07 -4.07 6.35
C PRO A 21 -16.23 -3.19 7.60
N HIS A 22 -15.13 -2.76 8.21
CA HIS A 22 -15.15 -1.91 9.41
C HIS A 22 -15.59 -0.46 9.13
N SER A 23 -15.64 -0.04 7.86
CA SER A 23 -16.04 1.31 7.46
C SER A 23 -17.35 1.34 6.65
N THR A 24 -18.18 0.29 6.72
CA THR A 24 -19.43 0.17 5.93
C THR A 24 -20.43 1.31 6.18
N HIS A 25 -20.39 1.92 7.36
CA HIS A 25 -21.29 3.01 7.79
C HIS A 25 -20.53 4.27 8.23
N ILE A 26 -19.30 4.45 7.74
CA ILE A 26 -18.40 5.53 8.20
C ILE A 26 -18.95 6.94 7.92
N ASP A 27 -19.82 7.09 6.93
CA ASP A 27 -20.49 8.32 6.53
C ASP A 27 -21.59 8.77 7.50
N MET A 28 -22.13 7.84 8.31
CA MET A 28 -23.13 8.10 9.35
C MET A 28 -22.56 8.10 10.76
N ALA A 29 -21.26 7.82 10.90
CA ALA A 29 -20.58 7.71 12.19
C ALA A 29 -20.27 9.09 12.80
N SER A 30 -20.15 9.14 14.12
CA SER A 30 -19.63 10.32 14.80
C SER A 30 -18.16 10.56 14.45
N VAL A 31 -17.69 11.81 14.65
CA VAL A 31 -16.27 12.16 14.42
C VAL A 31 -15.33 11.25 15.22
N GLU A 32 -15.67 10.94 16.47
CA GLU A 32 -14.84 10.07 17.31
C GLU A 32 -14.76 8.65 16.74
N GLU A 33 -15.87 8.08 16.29
CA GLU A 33 -15.91 6.75 15.68
C GLU A 33 -15.09 6.70 14.38
N ILE A 34 -15.21 7.72 13.52
CA ILE A 34 -14.40 7.84 12.30
C ILE A 34 -12.91 7.83 12.64
N LEU A 35 -12.49 8.66 13.59
CA LEU A 35 -11.08 8.73 14.01
C LEU A 35 -10.60 7.40 14.62
N ARG A 36 -11.45 6.70 15.38
CA ARG A 36 -11.12 5.37 15.93
C ARG A 36 -10.96 4.33 14.83
N VAL A 37 -11.81 4.32 13.81
CA VAL A 37 -11.68 3.41 12.66
C VAL A 37 -10.36 3.66 11.93
N ILE A 38 -10.06 4.92 11.58
CA ILE A 38 -8.80 5.29 10.89
C ILE A 38 -7.61 4.85 11.73
N ASN A 39 -7.57 5.23 13.00
CA ASN A 39 -6.44 4.91 13.87
C ASN A 39 -6.27 3.39 14.05
N THR A 40 -7.36 2.63 14.13
CA THR A 40 -7.30 1.16 14.22
C THR A 40 -6.69 0.54 12.96
N GLU A 41 -7.02 1.05 11.78
CA GLU A 41 -6.44 0.59 10.52
C GLU A 41 -4.96 0.98 10.40
N ASP A 42 -4.59 2.20 10.82
CA ASP A 42 -3.20 2.67 10.81
C ASP A 42 -2.26 1.76 11.62
N HIS A 43 -2.74 1.22 12.76
CA HIS A 43 -1.97 0.30 13.59
C HIS A 43 -1.62 -1.03 12.87
N LYS A 44 -2.32 -1.38 11.80
CA LYS A 44 -2.02 -2.57 11.00
C LYS A 44 -0.78 -2.37 10.12
N VAL A 45 -0.46 -1.12 9.76
CA VAL A 45 0.63 -0.79 8.83
C VAL A 45 2.00 -1.23 9.37
N PRO A 46 2.43 -0.89 10.60
CA PRO A 46 3.71 -1.35 11.13
C PRO A 46 3.84 -2.88 11.20
N ILE A 47 2.73 -3.59 11.41
CA ILE A 47 2.69 -5.05 11.44
C ILE A 47 2.94 -5.62 10.04
N ALA A 48 2.33 -5.03 9.01
CA ALA A 48 2.58 -5.41 7.62
C ALA A 48 4.04 -5.13 7.23
N VAL A 49 4.55 -3.93 7.53
CA VAL A 49 5.96 -3.56 7.27
C VAL A 49 6.93 -4.53 7.95
N ARG A 50 6.65 -4.95 9.19
CA ARG A 50 7.48 -5.93 9.90
C ARG A 50 7.65 -7.25 9.13
N ARG A 51 6.61 -7.70 8.44
CA ARG A 51 6.66 -8.95 7.66
C ARG A 51 7.56 -8.84 6.44
N GLU A 52 7.69 -7.63 5.88
CA GLU A 52 8.49 -7.37 4.67
C GLU A 52 9.96 -7.02 4.96
N LEU A 53 10.38 -6.96 6.23
CA LEU A 53 11.76 -6.62 6.61
C LEU A 53 12.85 -7.45 5.89
N PRO A 54 12.68 -8.77 5.61
CA PRO A 54 13.66 -9.53 4.85
C PRO A 54 13.90 -8.96 3.44
N TYR A 55 12.83 -8.61 2.73
CA TYR A 55 12.91 -8.05 1.37
C TYR A 55 13.40 -6.60 1.38
N VAL A 56 12.98 -5.81 2.37
CA VAL A 56 13.52 -4.45 2.58
C VAL A 56 15.03 -4.51 2.83
N ALA A 57 15.51 -5.46 3.64
CA ALA A 57 16.94 -5.64 3.90
C ALA A 57 17.71 -6.04 2.63
N GLU A 58 17.13 -6.86 1.76
CA GLU A 58 17.71 -7.20 0.45
C GLU A 58 17.80 -5.98 -0.46
N ALA A 59 16.72 -5.20 -0.57
CA ALA A 59 16.71 -3.96 -1.34
C ALA A 59 17.76 -2.97 -0.84
N VAL A 60 17.91 -2.81 0.48
CA VAL A 60 18.94 -1.94 1.07
C VAL A 60 20.34 -2.41 0.69
N LYS A 61 20.65 -3.71 0.70
CA LYS A 61 21.97 -4.23 0.29
C LYS A 61 22.28 -3.86 -1.16
N ILE A 62 21.33 -4.07 -2.07
CA ILE A 62 21.47 -3.74 -3.50
C ILE A 62 21.72 -2.23 -3.68
N VAL A 63 20.96 -1.39 -2.96
CA VAL A 63 21.10 0.07 -3.04
C VAL A 63 22.45 0.53 -2.49
N VAL A 64 22.92 -0.06 -1.39
CA VAL A 64 24.23 0.28 -0.80
C VAL A 64 25.36 -0.08 -1.76
N GLU A 65 25.32 -1.25 -2.39
CA GLU A 65 26.31 -1.65 -3.39
C GLU A 65 26.28 -0.71 -4.60
N ALA A 66 25.09 -0.33 -5.08
CA ALA A 66 24.96 0.64 -6.17
C ALA A 66 25.61 1.99 -5.81
N PHE A 67 25.37 2.51 -4.61
CA PHE A 67 26.00 3.77 -4.16
C PHE A 67 27.52 3.66 -4.03
N GLN A 68 28.05 2.54 -3.52
CA GLN A 68 29.50 2.31 -3.44
C GLN A 68 30.17 2.32 -4.82
N ASN A 69 29.44 1.90 -5.84
CA ASN A 69 29.90 1.89 -7.24
C ASN A 69 29.57 3.21 -7.99
N GLY A 70 29.18 4.28 -7.30
CA GLY A 70 28.86 5.58 -7.90
C GLY A 70 27.49 5.65 -8.60
N GLY A 71 26.62 4.67 -8.35
CA GLY A 71 25.25 4.59 -8.84
C GLY A 71 24.28 5.53 -8.12
N ARG A 72 23.01 5.44 -8.49
CA ARG A 72 21.91 6.29 -7.98
C ARG A 72 20.66 5.45 -7.74
N LEU A 73 19.84 5.85 -6.76
CA LEU A 73 18.50 5.30 -6.54
C LEU A 73 17.47 6.29 -7.10
N PHE A 74 16.52 5.77 -7.87
CA PHE A 74 15.41 6.56 -8.42
C PHE A 74 14.09 5.97 -7.94
N TYR A 75 13.24 6.83 -7.36
CA TYR A 75 11.84 6.50 -7.12
C TYR A 75 10.99 7.04 -8.27
N VAL A 76 10.07 6.23 -8.78
CA VAL A 76 9.20 6.58 -9.91
C VAL A 76 7.77 6.15 -9.59
N GLY A 77 6.81 7.05 -9.74
CA GLY A 77 5.41 6.77 -9.47
C GLY A 77 4.49 7.95 -9.83
N ALA A 78 3.18 7.74 -9.69
CA ALA A 78 2.15 8.76 -9.92
C ALA A 78 1.38 9.06 -8.63
N GLY A 79 0.68 10.21 -8.58
CA GLY A 79 -0.23 10.55 -7.48
C GLY A 79 0.45 10.63 -6.11
N THR A 80 -0.13 9.96 -5.11
CA THR A 80 0.43 9.92 -3.74
C THR A 80 1.77 9.20 -3.69
N SER A 81 1.91 8.05 -4.36
CA SER A 81 3.15 7.27 -4.36
C SER A 81 4.31 8.05 -4.97
N GLY A 82 4.07 8.78 -6.06
CA GLY A 82 5.10 9.62 -6.70
C GLY A 82 5.54 10.83 -5.87
N ARG A 83 4.67 11.34 -4.99
CA ARG A 83 5.00 12.45 -4.06
C ARG A 83 5.73 11.99 -2.80
N LEU A 84 5.63 10.71 -2.46
CA LEU A 84 6.29 10.09 -1.29
C LEU A 84 7.72 9.65 -1.60
N GLY A 85 8.00 9.25 -2.84
CA GLY A 85 9.36 8.95 -3.32
C GLY A 85 10.22 10.20 -3.42
#